data_AF-A0A840Z2T8-F1
#
_entry.id   AF-A0A840Z2T8-F1
#
_cell.length_a   1.000
_cell.length_b   1.000
_cell.length_c   1.000
_cell.angle_alpha   90.00
_cell.angle_beta   90.00
_cell.angle_gamma   90.00
#
_symmetry.space_group_name_H-M   'P 1'
#
loop_
_entity.id
_entity.type
_entity.pdbx_description
1 polymer ?
#
loop_
_entity_poly.entity_id
_entity_poly.type
_entity_poly.pdbx_seq_one_letter_code
_entity_poly.pdbx_strand_id
1 'polypeptide(L)'
;MSDLALFASFAVAQGILGFLIVKLLPSALIKFVDTEIERRSDIKLEKVKGQIEGSYATLKTSMEMLTASNTGLHPHIIESVSAMWNLIVQMKHDFSGMVTFDSLFLANEAAEAFQDEANHQNLIAFVEKHRDEFDNLTANGAVLEPNLDRHRLFCGDKLWLIFFVIRAVYMRSSLLIARSFQQHDLDDWRKDDGIRQLLSAVLPTAFIDDVQTRQIGGLSVAISQLEAEFLHEATRVMSGSKAMADSLTNMQSTMLLQTAQIAQQNN
;
A
#
# COMPACT_ATOMS: atom_id res chain seq x y z
N MET A 1 30.10 -36.86 -92.46
CA MET A 1 29.55 -35.50 -92.29
C MET A 1 28.17 -35.47 -91.62
N SER A 2 27.63 -36.59 -91.12
CA SER A 2 26.33 -36.67 -90.43
C SER A 2 26.39 -36.50 -88.91
N ASP A 3 27.52 -36.81 -88.25
CA ASP A 3 27.60 -36.77 -86.78
C ASP A 3 27.79 -35.36 -86.19
N LEU A 4 28.34 -34.42 -86.95
CA LEU A 4 28.62 -33.06 -86.47
C LEU A 4 27.35 -32.20 -86.29
N ALA A 5 26.33 -32.47 -87.11
CA ALA A 5 25.02 -31.78 -87.02
C ALA A 5 24.22 -32.24 -85.78
N LEU A 6 24.37 -33.51 -85.40
CA LEU A 6 23.67 -34.08 -84.24
C LEU A 6 24.27 -33.55 -82.92
N PHE A 7 25.61 -33.45 -82.83
CA PHE A 7 26.29 -32.81 -81.69
C PHE A 7 25.98 -31.30 -81.57
N ALA A 8 25.92 -30.57 -82.69
CA ALA A 8 25.57 -29.15 -82.68
C ALA A 8 24.12 -28.91 -82.18
N SER A 9 23.17 -29.75 -82.60
CA SER A 9 21.78 -29.66 -82.15
C SER A 9 21.62 -29.96 -80.65
N PHE A 10 22.42 -30.89 -80.11
CA PHE A 10 22.41 -31.23 -78.69
C PHE A 10 23.02 -30.11 -77.82
N ALA A 11 24.11 -29.48 -78.29
CA ALA A 11 24.73 -28.35 -77.62
C ALA A 11 23.81 -27.11 -77.58
N VAL A 12 23.08 -26.84 -78.66
CA VAL A 12 22.09 -25.74 -78.71
C VAL A 12 20.89 -26.05 -77.81
N ALA A 13 20.39 -27.28 -77.81
CA ALA A 13 19.30 -27.68 -76.92
C ALA A 13 19.70 -27.59 -75.42
N GLN A 14 20.90 -28.04 -75.06
CA GLN A 14 21.47 -27.92 -73.70
C GLN A 14 21.68 -26.45 -73.32
N GLY A 15 22.15 -25.60 -74.23
CA GLY A 15 22.33 -24.17 -74.02
C GLY A 15 21.00 -23.42 -73.81
N ILE A 16 19.97 -23.75 -74.58
CA ILE A 16 18.62 -23.17 -74.42
C ILE A 16 18.00 -23.63 -73.11
N LEU A 17 18.13 -24.92 -72.75
CA LEU A 17 17.64 -25.45 -71.47
C LEU A 17 18.37 -24.78 -70.30
N GLY A 18 19.70 -24.67 -70.37
CA GLY A 18 20.52 -24.00 -69.35
C GLY A 18 20.18 -22.51 -69.21
N PHE A 19 19.96 -21.81 -70.33
CA PHE A 19 19.56 -20.39 -70.31
C PHE A 19 18.16 -20.19 -69.72
N LEU A 20 17.20 -21.05 -70.07
CA LEU A 20 15.85 -21.00 -69.49
C LEU A 20 15.87 -21.32 -68.00
N ILE A 21 16.64 -22.33 -67.58
CA ILE A 21 16.85 -22.69 -66.17
C ILE A 21 17.47 -21.51 -65.43
N VAL A 22 18.59 -20.95 -65.90
CA VAL A 22 19.29 -19.83 -65.25
C VAL A 22 18.47 -18.55 -65.23
N LYS A 23 17.64 -18.29 -66.24
CA LYS A 23 16.87 -17.04 -66.32
C LYS A 23 15.51 -17.12 -65.61
N LEU A 24 14.84 -18.27 -65.62
CA LEU A 24 13.51 -18.43 -65.04
C LEU A 24 13.56 -18.85 -63.56
N LEU A 25 14.50 -19.72 -63.15
CA LEU A 25 14.58 -20.18 -61.75
C LEU A 25 14.76 -19.04 -60.74
N PRO A 26 15.65 -18.05 -60.94
CA PRO A 26 15.82 -17.00 -59.94
C PRO A 26 14.53 -16.21 -59.74
N SER A 27 13.81 -15.90 -60.82
CA SER A 27 12.54 -15.15 -60.72
C SER A 27 11.41 -15.96 -60.06
N ALA A 28 11.34 -17.27 -60.32
CA ALA A 28 10.38 -18.16 -59.66
C ALA A 28 10.72 -18.41 -58.20
N LEU A 29 12.01 -18.58 -57.87
CA LEU A 29 12.50 -18.78 -56.51
C LEU A 29 12.34 -17.52 -55.65
N ILE A 30 12.65 -16.33 -56.18
CA ILE A 30 12.43 -15.06 -55.47
C ILE A 30 10.95 -14.89 -55.16
N LYS A 31 10.06 -15.08 -56.14
CA LYS A 31 8.60 -15.01 -55.91
C LYS A 31 8.13 -16.02 -54.87
N PHE A 32 8.64 -17.25 -54.90
CA PHE A 32 8.27 -18.28 -53.92
C PHE A 32 8.77 -17.93 -52.51
N VAL A 33 10.00 -17.43 -52.39
CA VAL A 33 10.58 -17.00 -51.11
C VAL A 33 9.84 -15.81 -50.55
N ASP A 34 9.54 -14.79 -51.36
CA ASP A 34 8.76 -13.62 -50.94
C ASP A 34 7.35 -14.03 -50.47
N THR A 35 6.68 -14.91 -51.24
CA THR A 35 5.36 -15.43 -50.87
C THR A 35 5.39 -16.22 -49.57
N GLU A 36 6.43 -17.03 -49.34
CA GLU A 36 6.56 -17.81 -48.10
C GLU A 36 6.95 -16.93 -46.91
N ILE A 37 7.75 -15.87 -47.12
CA ILE A 37 8.06 -14.87 -46.10
C ILE A 37 6.80 -14.10 -45.70
N GLU A 38 6.01 -13.64 -46.67
CA GLU A 38 4.71 -12.98 -46.42
C GLU A 38 3.78 -13.90 -45.66
N ARG A 39 3.59 -15.14 -46.12
CA ARG A 39 2.73 -16.13 -45.43
C ARG A 39 3.18 -16.38 -43.99
N ARG A 40 4.49 -16.53 -43.76
CA ARG A 40 5.03 -16.73 -42.40
C ARG A 40 4.88 -15.48 -41.54
N SER A 41 5.01 -14.29 -42.13
CA SER A 41 4.77 -13.01 -41.46
C SER A 41 3.31 -12.89 -41.04
N ASP A 42 2.38 -13.18 -41.94
CA ASP A 42 0.93 -13.11 -41.68
C ASP A 42 0.50 -14.09 -40.59
N ILE A 43 0.98 -15.34 -40.64
CA ILE A 43 0.71 -16.33 -39.59
C ILE A 43 1.24 -15.86 -38.23
N LYS A 44 2.43 -15.26 -38.18
CA LYS A 44 2.98 -14.71 -36.93
C LYS A 44 2.16 -13.52 -36.45
N LEU A 45 1.75 -12.64 -37.34
CA LEU A 45 0.97 -11.44 -37.02
C LEU A 45 -0.42 -11.80 -36.51
N GLU A 46 -1.08 -12.76 -37.14
CA GLU A 46 -2.37 -13.31 -36.70
C GLU A 46 -2.23 -14.00 -35.33
N LYS A 47 -1.15 -14.77 -35.11
CA LYS A 47 -0.87 -15.38 -33.81
C LYS A 47 -0.65 -14.33 -32.71
N VAL A 48 0.14 -13.29 -32.97
CA VAL A 48 0.38 -12.20 -32.02
C VAL A 48 -0.91 -11.42 -31.75
N LYS A 49 -1.70 -11.13 -32.79
CA LYS A 49 -3.00 -10.46 -32.64
C LYS A 49 -3.95 -11.28 -31.77
N GLY A 50 -4.06 -12.60 -32.03
CA GLY A 50 -4.86 -13.50 -31.21
C GLY A 50 -4.36 -13.57 -29.75
N GLN A 51 -3.05 -13.55 -29.52
CA GLN A 51 -2.47 -13.47 -28.16
C GLN A 51 -2.79 -12.15 -27.46
N ILE A 52 -2.71 -11.02 -28.16
CA ILE A 52 -3.07 -9.70 -27.62
C ILE A 52 -4.55 -9.64 -27.29
N GLU A 53 -5.43 -10.08 -28.18
CA GLU A 53 -6.87 -10.11 -27.96
C GLU A 53 -7.25 -11.03 -26.79
N GLY A 54 -6.63 -12.21 -26.70
CA GLY A 54 -6.82 -13.13 -25.58
C GLY A 54 -6.33 -12.55 -24.25
N SER A 55 -5.17 -11.88 -24.25
CA SER A 55 -4.62 -11.21 -23.07
C SER A 55 -5.49 -10.04 -22.63
N TYR A 56 -6.01 -9.26 -23.59
CA TYR A 56 -6.92 -8.14 -23.33
C TYR A 56 -8.26 -8.61 -22.77
N ALA A 57 -8.85 -9.68 -23.33
CA ALA A 57 -10.08 -10.26 -22.81
C ALA A 57 -9.90 -10.77 -21.37
N THR A 58 -8.78 -11.46 -21.10
CA THR A 58 -8.44 -11.94 -19.76
C THR A 58 -8.25 -10.80 -18.77
N LEU A 59 -7.55 -9.74 -19.18
CA LEU A 59 -7.36 -8.52 -18.39
C LEU A 59 -8.71 -7.84 -18.08
N LYS A 60 -9.57 -7.71 -19.10
CA LYS A 60 -10.89 -7.10 -18.95
C LYS A 60 -11.78 -7.89 -17.99
N THR A 61 -11.86 -9.21 -18.14
CA THR A 61 -12.65 -10.05 -17.23
C THR A 61 -12.09 -10.02 -15.81
N SER A 62 -10.77 -10.02 -15.65
CA SER A 62 -10.13 -9.87 -14.33
C SER A 62 -10.45 -8.53 -13.69
N MET A 63 -10.43 -7.45 -14.48
CA MET A 63 -10.82 -6.11 -14.04
C MET A 63 -12.29 -6.06 -13.62
N GLU A 64 -13.20 -6.61 -14.44
CA GLU A 64 -14.63 -6.67 -14.12
C GLU A 64 -14.90 -7.50 -12.86
N MET A 65 -14.22 -8.64 -12.68
CA MET A 65 -14.33 -9.46 -11.48
C MET A 65 -13.80 -8.74 -10.25
N LEU A 66 -12.69 -8.00 -10.38
CA LEU A 66 -12.13 -7.19 -9.30
C LEU A 66 -13.07 -6.03 -8.95
N THR A 67 -13.65 -5.35 -9.95
CA THR A 67 -14.66 -4.31 -9.74
C THR A 67 -15.90 -4.88 -9.04
N ALA A 68 -16.42 -6.03 -9.48
CA ALA A 68 -17.57 -6.68 -8.88
C ALA A 68 -17.31 -7.10 -7.43
N SER A 69 -16.13 -7.71 -7.16
CA SER A 69 -15.71 -8.08 -5.80
C SER A 69 -15.53 -6.86 -4.91
N ASN A 70 -14.96 -5.77 -5.45
CA ASN A 70 -14.70 -4.56 -4.68
C ASN A 70 -16.00 -3.77 -4.40
N THR A 71 -16.99 -3.84 -5.29
CA THR A 71 -18.28 -3.14 -5.13
C THR A 71 -19.02 -3.56 -3.85
N GLY A 72 -18.92 -4.83 -3.43
CA GLY A 72 -19.53 -5.30 -2.19
C GLY A 72 -18.72 -4.96 -0.92
N LEU A 73 -17.39 -4.86 -1.02
CA LEU A 73 -16.51 -4.63 0.14
C LEU A 73 -16.26 -3.16 0.43
N HIS A 74 -16.24 -2.32 -0.61
CA HIS A 74 -15.88 -0.91 -0.52
C HIS A 74 -16.73 -0.12 0.48
N PRO A 75 -18.08 -0.29 0.56
CA PRO A 75 -18.89 0.37 1.57
C PRO A 75 -18.47 0.01 3.01
N HIS A 76 -18.14 -1.26 3.28
CA HIS A 76 -17.68 -1.71 4.60
C HIS A 76 -16.29 -1.18 4.95
N ILE A 77 -15.41 -1.02 3.96
CA ILE A 77 -14.11 -0.37 4.13
C ILE A 77 -14.32 1.09 4.53
N ILE A 78 -15.14 1.85 3.78
CA ILE A 78 -15.43 3.26 4.09
C ILE A 78 -16.04 3.38 5.49
N GLU A 79 -17.04 2.54 5.81
CA GLU A 79 -17.70 2.54 7.11
C GLU A 79 -16.69 2.28 8.24
N SER A 80 -15.82 1.30 8.08
CA SER A 80 -14.81 0.93 9.09
C SER A 80 -13.77 2.02 9.29
N VAL A 81 -13.24 2.59 8.21
CA VAL A 81 -12.31 3.74 8.26
C VAL A 81 -12.99 4.94 8.93
N SER A 82 -14.24 5.21 8.58
CA SER A 82 -15.00 6.34 9.15
C SER A 82 -15.26 6.16 10.64
N ALA A 83 -15.63 4.95 11.07
CA ALA A 83 -15.82 4.63 12.48
C ALA A 83 -14.54 4.83 13.29
N MET A 84 -13.41 4.30 12.80
CA MET A 84 -12.10 4.46 13.43
C MET A 84 -11.67 5.94 13.51
N TRP A 85 -11.88 6.70 12.43
CA TRP A 85 -11.56 8.13 12.42
C TRP A 85 -12.42 8.93 13.39
N ASN A 86 -13.71 8.65 13.48
CA ASN A 86 -14.61 9.30 14.44
C ASN A 86 -14.14 9.09 15.89
N LEU A 87 -13.63 7.88 16.21
CA LEU A 87 -13.03 7.61 17.51
C LEU A 87 -11.74 8.38 17.74
N ILE A 88 -10.88 8.54 16.73
CA ILE A 88 -9.68 9.39 16.83
C ILE A 88 -10.09 10.84 17.13
N VAL A 89 -11.09 11.37 16.42
CA VAL A 89 -11.61 12.73 16.64
C VAL A 89 -12.20 12.88 18.05
N GLN A 90 -12.94 11.89 18.51
CA GLN A 90 -13.49 11.89 19.87
C GLN A 90 -12.39 11.85 20.93
N MET A 91 -11.39 10.97 20.79
CA MET A 91 -10.22 10.95 21.68
C MET A 91 -9.50 12.30 21.67
N LYS A 92 -9.30 12.93 20.51
CA LYS A 92 -8.66 14.24 20.44
C LYS A 92 -9.40 15.30 21.25
N HIS A 93 -10.73 15.28 21.23
CA HIS A 93 -11.55 16.14 22.09
C HIS A 93 -11.39 15.77 23.57
N ASP A 94 -11.51 14.48 23.90
CA ASP A 94 -11.52 13.97 25.27
C ASP A 94 -10.15 14.03 25.95
N PHE A 95 -9.05 14.08 25.21
CA PHE A 95 -7.69 14.24 25.71
C PHE A 95 -7.06 15.59 25.38
N SER A 96 -7.85 16.53 24.83
CA SER A 96 -7.37 17.87 24.43
C SER A 96 -6.62 18.60 25.54
N GLY A 97 -7.16 18.61 26.77
CA GLY A 97 -6.55 19.26 27.93
C GLY A 97 -5.13 18.78 28.22
N MET A 98 -4.90 17.47 28.19
CA MET A 98 -3.56 16.87 28.37
C MET A 98 -2.59 17.24 27.24
N VAL A 99 -3.05 17.19 25.99
CA VAL A 99 -2.20 17.56 24.84
C VAL A 99 -1.86 19.05 24.88
N THR A 100 -2.82 19.90 25.25
CA THR A 100 -2.60 21.33 25.46
C THR A 100 -1.65 21.60 26.62
N PHE A 101 -1.77 20.85 27.72
CA PHE A 101 -0.87 20.94 28.86
C PHE A 101 0.60 20.70 28.46
N ASP A 102 0.87 19.62 27.71
CA ASP A 102 2.21 19.35 27.14
C ASP A 102 2.69 20.43 26.15
N SER A 103 1.76 21.06 25.44
CA SER A 103 2.06 22.06 24.41
C SER A 103 2.37 23.45 24.95
N LEU A 104 1.90 23.76 26.16
CA LEU A 104 2.01 25.10 26.75
C LEU A 104 3.05 25.17 27.88
N PHE A 105 3.26 24.10 28.64
CA PHE A 105 4.08 24.14 29.85
C PHE A 105 5.35 23.30 29.71
N LEU A 106 6.42 23.77 30.33
CA LEU A 106 7.66 23.00 30.47
C LEU A 106 7.48 21.89 31.52
N ALA A 107 8.25 20.81 31.40
CA ALA A 107 8.19 19.69 32.34
C ALA A 107 8.47 20.10 33.80
N ASN A 108 9.34 21.09 34.03
CA ASN A 108 9.62 21.60 35.38
C ASN A 108 8.45 22.45 35.93
N GLU A 109 7.81 23.27 35.11
CA GLU A 109 6.62 24.05 35.50
C GLU A 109 5.45 23.13 35.83
N ALA A 110 5.25 22.09 35.01
CA ALA A 110 4.27 21.05 35.26
C ALA A 110 4.56 20.28 36.56
N ALA A 111 5.81 19.87 36.79
CA ALA A 111 6.20 19.20 38.03
C ALA A 111 5.95 20.07 39.28
N GLU A 112 6.31 21.35 39.22
CA GLU A 112 6.01 22.32 40.29
C GLU A 112 4.50 22.45 40.53
N ALA A 113 3.70 22.46 39.47
CA ALA A 113 2.24 22.51 39.59
C ALA A 113 1.64 21.27 40.28
N PHE A 114 2.18 20.08 40.05
CA PHE A 114 1.76 18.84 40.74
C PHE A 114 2.22 18.80 42.21
N GLN A 115 3.32 19.46 42.55
CA GLN A 115 3.82 19.56 43.93
C GLN A 115 3.04 20.60 44.75
N ASP A 116 2.57 21.68 44.11
CA ASP A 116 1.82 22.78 44.74
C ASP A 116 0.56 23.13 43.93
N GLU A 117 -0.40 22.19 43.93
CA GLU A 117 -1.65 22.32 43.18
C GLU A 117 -2.47 23.56 43.59
N ALA A 118 -2.37 23.97 44.87
CA ALA A 118 -3.13 25.08 45.41
C ALA A 118 -2.73 26.44 44.79
N ASN A 119 -1.44 26.63 44.53
CA ASN A 119 -0.94 27.85 43.90
C ASN A 119 -0.97 27.79 42.37
N HIS A 120 -1.13 26.59 41.78
CA HIS A 120 -1.11 26.36 40.33
C HIS A 120 -2.44 25.85 39.76
N GLN A 121 -3.58 26.21 40.37
CA GLN A 121 -4.92 25.75 39.96
C GLN A 121 -5.21 25.92 38.46
N ASN A 122 -4.76 27.02 37.85
CA ASN A 122 -4.97 27.28 36.42
C ASN A 122 -4.24 26.28 35.51
N LEU A 123 -3.06 25.79 35.92
CA LEU A 123 -2.30 24.78 35.18
C LEU A 123 -2.96 23.41 35.37
N ILE A 124 -3.31 23.07 36.62
CA ILE A 124 -3.94 21.80 36.97
C ILE A 124 -5.31 21.63 36.30
N ALA A 125 -6.07 22.72 36.11
CA ALA A 125 -7.39 22.68 35.47
C ALA A 125 -7.39 22.03 34.08
N PHE A 126 -6.28 22.05 33.33
CA PHE A 126 -6.18 21.39 32.02
C PHE A 126 -6.23 19.86 32.10
N VAL A 127 -5.72 19.31 33.20
CA VAL A 127 -5.50 17.87 33.39
C VAL A 127 -6.35 17.29 34.52
N GLU A 128 -7.07 18.12 35.27
CA GLU A 128 -7.92 17.73 36.41
C GLU A 128 -8.88 16.58 36.10
N LYS A 129 -9.49 16.59 34.90
CA LYS A 129 -10.40 15.53 34.45
C LYS A 129 -9.75 14.13 34.36
N HIS A 130 -8.42 14.08 34.39
CA HIS A 130 -7.63 12.86 34.32
C HIS A 130 -7.07 12.43 35.68
N ARG A 131 -7.48 13.07 36.78
CA ARG A 131 -7.01 12.75 38.13
C ARG A 131 -7.27 11.28 38.51
N ASP A 132 -8.47 10.78 38.23
CA ASP A 132 -8.87 9.44 38.64
C ASP A 132 -8.64 8.40 37.53
N GLU A 133 -7.85 7.36 37.82
CA GLU A 133 -7.53 6.27 36.87
C GLU A 133 -8.79 5.55 36.36
N PHE A 134 -9.77 5.35 37.24
CA PHE A 134 -11.03 4.68 36.87
C PHE A 134 -11.89 5.55 35.98
N ASP A 135 -11.99 6.86 36.26
CA ASP A 135 -12.73 7.79 35.40
C ASP A 135 -12.07 7.92 34.03
N ASN A 136 -10.74 7.83 33.96
CA ASN A 136 -10.05 7.70 32.68
C ASN A 136 -10.48 6.43 31.94
N LEU A 137 -10.66 5.28 32.58
CA LEU A 137 -11.11 4.05 31.90
C LEU A 137 -12.60 4.06 31.53
N THR A 138 -13.48 4.61 32.38
CA THR A 138 -14.93 4.66 32.14
C THR A 138 -15.35 5.79 31.21
N ALA A 139 -14.71 6.96 31.27
CA ALA A 139 -14.89 8.02 30.27
C ALA A 139 -14.42 7.55 28.88
N ASN A 140 -13.43 6.65 28.85
CA ASN A 140 -12.98 5.94 27.65
C ASN A 140 -13.90 4.76 27.25
N GLY A 141 -15.16 4.70 27.70
CA GLY A 141 -16.14 3.74 27.18
C GLY A 141 -16.31 3.79 25.66
N ALA A 142 -16.00 4.94 25.02
CA ALA A 142 -15.91 5.08 23.57
C ALA A 142 -14.72 4.32 22.94
N VAL A 143 -13.60 4.22 23.65
CA VAL A 143 -12.37 3.50 23.24
C VAL A 143 -12.54 1.98 23.36
N LEU A 144 -13.39 1.54 24.29
CA LEU A 144 -13.76 0.15 24.53
C LEU A 144 -15.06 -0.24 23.81
N GLU A 145 -15.35 0.34 22.64
CA GLU A 145 -16.51 -0.05 21.85
C GLU A 145 -16.47 -1.58 21.61
N PRO A 146 -17.44 -2.36 22.15
CA PRO A 146 -17.37 -3.83 22.17
C PRO A 146 -17.40 -4.45 20.76
N ASN A 147 -17.70 -3.66 19.74
CA ASN A 147 -17.79 -4.08 18.36
C ASN A 147 -16.62 -3.60 17.49
N LEU A 148 -15.59 -2.96 18.07
CA LEU A 148 -14.54 -2.34 17.26
C LEU A 148 -13.74 -3.34 16.42
N ASP A 149 -13.55 -4.55 16.95
CA ASP A 149 -12.82 -5.63 16.27
C ASP A 149 -13.50 -6.07 14.96
N ARG A 150 -14.80 -5.82 14.78
CA ARG A 150 -15.48 -6.12 13.50
C ARG A 150 -14.93 -5.28 12.35
N HIS A 151 -14.45 -4.08 12.65
CA HIS A 151 -13.91 -3.15 11.64
C HIS A 151 -12.52 -3.59 11.17
N ARG A 152 -11.76 -4.30 12.02
CA ARG A 152 -10.42 -4.81 11.72
C ARG A 152 -10.38 -5.63 10.43
N LEU A 153 -11.43 -6.40 10.17
CA LEU A 153 -11.54 -7.25 8.98
C LEU A 153 -11.48 -6.47 7.66
N PHE A 154 -11.86 -5.19 7.67
CA PHE A 154 -12.01 -4.37 6.48
C PHE A 154 -10.89 -3.34 6.29
N CYS A 155 -10.18 -2.96 7.36
CA CYS A 155 -9.12 -1.93 7.28
C CYS A 155 -7.70 -2.48 7.15
N GLY A 156 -7.49 -3.79 7.41
CA GLY A 156 -6.18 -4.43 7.34
C GLY A 156 -5.28 -4.11 8.54
N ASP A 157 -4.27 -4.96 8.78
CA ASP A 157 -3.48 -4.92 10.02
C ASP A 157 -2.67 -3.64 10.21
N LYS A 158 -2.16 -3.02 9.13
CA LYS A 158 -1.37 -1.80 9.23
C LYS A 158 -2.23 -0.60 9.68
N LEU A 159 -3.39 -0.37 9.07
CA LEU A 159 -4.27 0.73 9.49
C LEU A 159 -4.79 0.51 10.92
N TRP A 160 -5.13 -0.74 11.24
CA TRP A 160 -5.52 -1.14 12.58
C TRP A 160 -4.42 -0.88 13.63
N LEU A 161 -3.17 -1.23 13.31
CA LEU A 161 -2.02 -0.99 14.18
C LEU A 161 -1.84 0.52 14.46
N ILE A 162 -1.90 1.36 13.44
CA ILE A 162 -1.76 2.82 13.60
C ILE A 162 -2.85 3.36 14.53
N PHE A 163 -4.10 2.99 14.28
CA PHE A 163 -5.22 3.35 15.15
C PHE A 163 -5.04 2.87 16.59
N PHE A 164 -4.63 1.62 16.77
CA PHE A 164 -4.36 1.05 18.09
C PHE A 164 -3.28 1.84 18.82
N VAL A 165 -2.19 2.22 18.15
CA VAL A 165 -1.10 3.00 18.74
C VAL A 165 -1.58 4.39 19.14
N ILE A 166 -2.35 5.09 18.29
CA ILE A 166 -2.95 6.40 18.66
C ILE A 166 -3.74 6.27 19.96
N ARG A 167 -4.63 5.29 20.01
CA ARG A 167 -5.48 5.01 21.17
C ARG A 167 -4.66 4.69 22.42
N ALA A 168 -3.66 3.83 22.30
CA ALA A 168 -2.80 3.42 23.41
C ALA A 168 -1.94 4.57 23.94
N VAL A 169 -1.45 5.45 23.07
CA VAL A 169 -0.70 6.65 23.47
C VAL A 169 -1.59 7.58 24.30
N TYR A 170 -2.80 7.90 23.82
CA TYR A 170 -3.75 8.72 24.59
C TYR A 170 -4.04 8.14 25.98
N MET A 171 -4.41 6.85 26.03
CA MET A 171 -4.73 6.19 27.30
C MET A 171 -3.52 6.15 28.24
N ARG A 172 -2.34 5.81 27.73
CA ARG A 172 -1.13 5.71 28.55
C ARG A 172 -0.70 7.06 29.08
N SER A 173 -0.71 8.11 28.27
CA SER A 173 -0.41 9.46 28.72
C SER A 173 -1.39 9.92 29.81
N SER A 174 -2.68 9.60 29.69
CA SER A 174 -3.66 9.90 30.72
C SER A 174 -3.43 9.14 32.03
N LEU A 175 -2.97 7.88 31.97
CA LEU A 175 -2.57 7.12 33.16
C LEU A 175 -1.33 7.73 33.85
N LEU A 176 -0.37 8.25 33.08
CA LEU A 176 0.80 8.95 33.64
C LEU A 176 0.36 10.23 34.37
N ILE A 177 -0.61 10.98 33.82
CA ILE A 177 -1.20 12.14 34.50
C ILE A 177 -1.91 11.73 35.80
N ALA A 178 -2.74 10.69 35.78
CA ALA A 178 -3.41 10.19 36.99
C ALA A 178 -2.40 9.80 38.07
N ARG A 179 -1.32 9.11 37.67
CA ARG A 179 -0.21 8.78 38.58
C ARG A 179 0.51 10.02 39.09
N SER A 180 0.67 11.05 38.26
CA SER A 180 1.32 12.30 38.65
C SER A 180 0.58 12.98 39.80
N PHE A 181 -0.76 12.95 39.78
CA PHE A 181 -1.59 13.42 40.89
C PHE A 181 -1.39 12.59 42.17
N GLN A 182 -1.28 11.26 42.05
CA GLN A 182 -1.08 10.38 43.21
C GLN A 182 0.31 10.56 43.84
N GLN A 183 1.31 10.86 43.02
CA GLN A 183 2.71 10.99 43.45
C GLN A 183 3.10 12.42 43.82
N HIS A 184 2.25 13.41 43.50
CA HIS A 184 2.56 14.84 43.59
C HIS A 184 3.87 15.21 42.86
N ASP A 185 4.13 14.55 41.74
CA ASP A 185 5.27 14.82 40.86
C ASP A 185 4.90 14.42 39.42
N LEU A 186 5.52 15.07 38.43
CA LEU A 186 5.22 14.79 37.03
C LEU A 186 5.85 13.47 36.57
N ASP A 187 5.03 12.49 36.22
CA ASP A 187 5.44 11.32 35.44
C ASP A 187 5.50 11.69 33.95
N ASP A 188 6.65 12.22 33.53
CA ASP A 188 6.86 12.78 32.18
C ASP A 188 6.85 11.68 31.11
N TRP A 189 5.86 11.75 30.21
CA TRP A 189 5.68 10.82 29.10
C TRP A 189 6.93 10.69 28.20
N ARG A 190 7.78 11.71 28.12
CA ARG A 190 9.02 11.70 27.35
C ARG A 190 10.01 10.64 27.86
N LYS A 191 9.92 10.28 29.14
CA LYS A 191 10.79 9.31 29.81
C LYS A 191 10.15 7.92 29.90
N ASP A 192 8.92 7.76 29.43
CA ASP A 192 8.19 6.51 29.53
C ASP A 192 8.53 5.54 28.38
N ASP A 193 9.14 4.40 28.74
CA ASP A 193 9.53 3.37 27.79
C ASP A 193 8.34 2.75 27.05
N GLY A 194 7.17 2.69 27.69
CA GLY A 194 5.98 2.11 27.07
C GLY A 194 5.43 2.98 25.95
N ILE A 195 5.40 4.30 26.10
CA ILE A 195 5.04 5.23 25.03
C ILE A 195 6.07 5.14 23.91
N ARG A 196 7.37 5.09 24.24
CA ARG A 196 8.42 4.90 23.24
C ARG A 196 8.22 3.62 22.42
N GLN A 197 7.89 2.51 23.09
CA GLN A 197 7.60 1.23 22.46
C GLN A 197 6.34 1.29 21.58
N LEU A 198 5.28 1.98 22.01
CA LEU A 198 4.06 2.16 21.22
C LEU A 198 4.36 2.98 19.96
N LEU A 199 5.07 4.10 20.09
CA LEU A 199 5.43 4.95 18.96
C LEU A 199 6.33 4.21 17.95
N SER A 200 7.29 3.41 18.42
CA SER A 200 8.23 2.69 17.54
C SER A 200 7.59 1.58 16.69
N ALA A 201 6.36 1.17 17.02
CA ALA A 201 5.60 0.25 16.17
C ALA A 201 5.13 0.89 14.85
N VAL A 202 5.10 2.23 14.76
CA VAL A 202 4.59 2.97 13.60
C VAL A 202 5.58 4.01 13.07
N LEU A 203 6.29 4.69 13.97
CA LEU A 203 7.14 5.84 13.65
C LEU A 203 8.63 5.48 13.64
N PRO A 204 9.44 6.13 12.78
CA PRO A 204 10.89 5.95 12.79
C PRO A 204 11.52 6.40 14.11
N THR A 205 12.53 5.66 14.59
CA THR A 205 13.25 5.97 15.85
C THR A 205 13.79 7.40 15.89
N ALA A 206 14.36 7.89 14.79
CA ALA A 206 14.89 9.25 14.72
C ALA A 206 13.84 10.34 14.97
N PHE A 207 12.59 10.10 14.53
CA PHE A 207 11.48 11.01 14.80
C PHE A 207 11.06 10.95 16.27
N ILE A 208 11.03 9.75 16.86
CA ILE A 208 10.70 9.55 18.27
C ILE A 208 11.71 10.27 19.17
N ASP A 209 13.00 10.13 18.85
CA ASP A 209 14.06 10.80 19.59
C ASP A 209 13.94 12.34 19.48
N ASP A 210 13.59 12.88 18.31
CA ASP A 210 13.31 14.32 18.15
C ASP A 210 12.16 14.76 19.06
N VAL A 211 10.99 14.10 19.00
CA VAL A 211 9.81 14.54 19.77
C VAL A 211 9.99 14.40 21.27
N GLN A 212 10.76 13.41 21.75
CA GLN A 212 11.05 13.23 23.17
C GLN A 212 12.03 14.27 23.72
N THR A 213 12.89 14.85 22.87
CA THR A 213 13.82 15.93 23.28
C THR A 213 13.18 17.32 23.28
N ARG A 214 11.97 17.46 22.71
CA ARG A 214 11.25 18.74 22.69
C ARG A 214 10.80 19.13 24.10
N GLN A 215 11.11 20.37 24.48
CA GLN A 215 10.68 20.92 25.76
C GLN A 215 9.16 21.10 25.86
N ILE A 216 8.51 21.43 24.74
CA ILE A 216 7.05 21.65 24.65
C ILE A 216 6.47 20.98 23.39
N GLY A 217 5.23 20.52 23.50
CA GLY A 217 4.41 20.06 22.38
C GLY A 217 4.90 18.79 21.69
N GLY A 218 5.83 18.04 22.31
CA GLY A 218 6.32 16.78 21.76
C GLY A 218 5.20 15.77 21.58
N LEU A 219 4.23 15.72 22.51
CA LEU A 219 3.11 14.80 22.46
C LEU A 219 2.16 15.17 21.31
N SER A 220 1.85 16.46 21.17
CA SER A 220 1.02 16.96 20.07
C SER A 220 1.63 16.65 18.71
N VAL A 221 2.94 16.79 18.56
CA VAL A 221 3.66 16.47 17.31
C VAL A 221 3.62 14.97 17.03
N ALA A 222 3.86 14.13 18.03
CA ALA A 222 3.80 12.68 17.88
C ALA A 222 2.39 12.20 17.46
N ILE A 223 1.35 12.70 18.13
CA ILE A 223 -0.05 12.39 17.78
C ILE A 223 -0.38 12.87 16.37
N SER A 224 0.02 14.09 16.00
CA SER A 224 -0.23 14.64 14.66
C SER A 224 0.42 13.80 13.57
N GLN A 225 1.63 13.27 13.82
CA GLN A 225 2.29 12.37 12.86
C GLN A 225 1.55 11.04 12.75
N LEU A 226 1.10 10.45 13.87
CA LEU A 226 0.28 9.23 13.83
C LEU A 226 -1.05 9.44 13.08
N GLU A 227 -1.72 10.59 13.29
CA GLU A 227 -2.93 10.98 12.56
C GLU A 227 -2.64 11.07 11.05
N ALA A 228 -1.51 11.65 10.65
CA ALA A 228 -1.09 11.73 9.25
C ALA A 228 -0.82 10.34 8.64
N GLU A 229 -0.13 9.46 9.35
CA GLU A 229 0.10 8.07 8.93
C GLU A 229 -1.23 7.31 8.79
N PHE A 230 -2.18 7.54 9.71
CA PHE A 230 -3.51 6.95 9.65
C PHE A 230 -4.25 7.40 8.39
N LEU A 231 -4.30 8.71 8.11
CA LEU A 231 -4.99 9.26 6.93
C LEU A 231 -4.36 8.80 5.62
N HIS A 232 -3.02 8.72 5.57
CA HIS A 232 -2.30 8.21 4.43
C HIS A 232 -2.67 6.74 4.14
N GLU A 233 -2.60 5.90 5.16
CA GLU A 233 -2.91 4.47 5.06
C GLU A 233 -4.41 4.25 4.77
N ALA A 234 -5.30 5.03 5.38
CA ALA A 234 -6.74 5.01 5.12
C ALA A 234 -7.05 5.32 3.65
N THR A 235 -6.42 6.35 3.08
CA THR A 235 -6.55 6.70 1.66
C THR A 235 -6.08 5.56 0.75
N ARG A 236 -4.97 4.91 1.11
CA ARG A 236 -4.43 3.75 0.40
C ARG A 236 -5.39 2.55 0.42
N VAL A 237 -6.04 2.30 1.55
CA VAL A 237 -7.01 1.21 1.71
C VAL A 237 -8.31 1.52 0.97
N MET A 238 -8.86 2.72 1.13
CA MET A 238 -10.10 3.15 0.46
C MET A 238 -9.98 3.25 -1.06
N SER A 239 -8.80 3.61 -1.58
CA SER A 239 -8.57 3.66 -3.03
C SER A 239 -8.47 2.27 -3.68
N GLY A 240 -8.45 1.19 -2.89
CA GLY A 240 -8.24 -0.16 -3.42
C GLY A 240 -6.84 -0.37 -4.00
N SER A 241 -5.89 0.55 -3.76
CA SER A 241 -4.52 0.50 -4.28
C SER A 241 -3.84 -0.83 -3.92
N LYS A 242 -4.09 -1.36 -2.71
CA LYS A 242 -3.59 -2.67 -2.29
C LYS A 242 -4.15 -3.81 -3.14
N ALA A 243 -5.48 -3.85 -3.31
CA ALA A 243 -6.12 -4.91 -4.10
C ALA A 243 -5.67 -4.90 -5.57
N MET A 244 -5.45 -3.70 -6.13
CA MET A 244 -4.89 -3.56 -7.48
C MET A 244 -3.43 -4.03 -7.56
N ALA A 245 -2.59 -3.67 -6.60
CA ALA A 245 -1.19 -4.11 -6.56
C ALA A 245 -1.09 -5.64 -6.44
N ASP A 246 -1.83 -6.25 -5.52
CA ASP A 246 -1.85 -7.70 -5.32
C ASP A 246 -2.37 -8.42 -6.58
N SER A 247 -3.42 -7.89 -7.22
CA SER A 247 -3.93 -8.44 -8.48
C SER A 247 -2.94 -8.34 -9.63
N LEU A 248 -2.18 -7.25 -9.74
CA LEU A 248 -1.15 -7.08 -10.76
C LEU A 248 -0.02 -8.09 -10.58
N THR A 249 0.45 -8.29 -9.34
CA THR A 249 1.50 -9.28 -9.03
C THR A 249 1.04 -10.70 -9.33
N ASN A 250 -0.20 -11.06 -8.98
CA ASN A 250 -0.77 -12.37 -9.30
C ASN A 250 -0.90 -12.59 -10.81
N MET A 251 -1.28 -11.54 -11.55
CA MET A 251 -1.39 -11.59 -13.00
C MET A 251 -0.03 -11.75 -13.66
N GLN A 252 0.98 -10.99 -13.25
CA GLN A 252 2.35 -11.15 -13.74
C GLN A 252 2.87 -12.57 -13.51
N SER A 253 2.63 -13.12 -12.32
CA SER A 253 3.02 -14.49 -11.98
C SER A 253 2.35 -15.52 -12.90
N THR A 254 1.06 -15.33 -13.20
CA THR A 254 0.30 -16.21 -14.09
C THR A 254 0.77 -16.11 -15.54
N MET A 255 1.06 -14.91 -16.03
CA MET A 255 1.60 -14.69 -17.38
C MET A 255 2.97 -15.34 -17.56
N LEU A 256 3.85 -15.24 -16.55
CA LEU A 256 5.16 -15.90 -16.57
C LEU A 256 5.03 -17.42 -16.64
N LEU A 257 4.11 -18.01 -15.87
CA LEU A 257 3.84 -19.44 -15.93
C LEU A 257 3.32 -19.88 -17.30
N GLN A 258 2.38 -19.13 -17.90
CA GLN A 258 1.89 -19.42 -19.25
C GLN A 258 3.01 -19.31 -20.30
N THR A 259 3.87 -18.31 -20.18
CA THR A 259 5.01 -18.12 -21.10
C THR A 259 5.99 -19.30 -21.00
N ALA A 260 6.26 -19.78 -19.79
CA ALA A 260 7.12 -20.95 -19.56
C ALA A 260 6.50 -22.23 -20.16
N GLN A 261 5.19 -22.44 -20.02
CA GLN A 261 4.48 -23.58 -20.61
C GLN A 261 4.52 -23.55 -22.15
N ILE A 262 4.33 -22.37 -22.76
CA ILE A 262 4.42 -22.21 -24.22
C ILE A 262 5.85 -22.50 -24.69
N ALA A 263 6.88 -22.07 -23.96
CA ALA A 263 8.26 -22.37 -24.31
C ALA A 263 8.56 -23.88 -24.25
N GLN A 264 8.00 -24.60 -23.26
CA GLN A 264 8.13 -26.05 -23.14
C GLN A 264 7.41 -26.82 -24.25
N GLN A 265 6.26 -26.33 -24.75
CA GLN A 265 5.52 -26.97 -25.84
C GLN A 265 6.16 -26.79 -27.22
N ASN A 266 7.05 -25.80 -27.38
CA ASN A 266 7.72 -25.51 -28.65
C ASN A 266 9.14 -26.10 -28.75
N ASN A 267 9.62 -26.79 -27.71
CA ASN A 267 10.86 -27.56 -27.70
C ASN A 267 10.57 -29.05 -27.81
#